data_AF-A0A7Y9GHI9-F1
#
_entry.id   AF-A0A7Y9GHI9-F1
#
_cell.length_a   1.000
_cell.length_b   1.000
_cell.length_c   1.000
_cell.angle_alpha   90.00
_cell.angle_beta   90.00
_cell.angle_gamma   90.00
#
_symmetry.space_group_name_H-M   'P 1'
#
loop_
_entity.id
_entity.type
_entity.pdbx_description
1 polymer ?
#
loop_
_entity_poly.entity_id
_entity_poly.type
_entity_poly.pdbx_seq_one_letter_code
_entity_poly.pdbx_strand_id
1 'polypeptide(L)'
;MTKTRTKTAGPAAGEPEVRADEPETPAEEASEPEPSAGHAAETPEPAGEEAAEDPEPSPSEKETAEAPTAGRSAKDAADRPRNRLSRDPLIRVASLVTLVAAGAAAWSGWSYHTASGDDSMAYAAERDRVLAVAGQEIVNLNTLDHRQVDAGLKVWQDSATAQLYDQIVQGRARLRTEVQKARTTSSAKILESGLTELDSRAGKAAVIAAVRITITGADGRPVDNTRRFAGQLTRTPDGWKLSALGQAPTGTP
;
A
#
# COMPACT_ATOMS: atom_id res chain seq x y z
N MET A 1 53.74 1.11 -77.33
CA MET A 1 54.62 2.20 -76.85
C MET A 1 55.39 1.72 -75.63
N THR A 2 56.65 2.13 -75.53
CA THR A 2 57.43 2.41 -74.28
C THR A 2 56.59 2.83 -73.06
N LYS A 3 56.94 2.69 -71.78
CA LYS A 3 58.19 2.41 -71.01
C LYS A 3 57.79 2.27 -69.50
N THR A 4 58.50 1.70 -68.50
CA THR A 4 59.68 0.80 -68.39
C THR A 4 59.76 0.25 -66.95
N ARG A 5 60.18 -1.03 -66.75
CA ARG A 5 60.96 -1.53 -65.56
C ARG A 5 60.27 -1.45 -64.17
N THR A 6 60.66 -2.18 -63.10
CA THR A 6 61.85 -3.03 -62.82
C THR A 6 61.47 -4.08 -61.73
N LYS A 7 61.95 -5.34 -61.77
CA LYS A 7 63.05 -5.93 -60.94
C LYS A 7 62.70 -6.18 -59.45
N THR A 8 63.01 -7.30 -58.78
CA THR A 8 63.48 -8.68 -59.12
C THR A 8 63.52 -9.51 -57.83
N ALA A 9 63.33 -10.83 -57.95
CA ALA A 9 63.69 -11.91 -56.98
C ALA A 9 62.93 -12.00 -55.63
N GLY A 10 62.58 -13.24 -55.27
CA GLY A 10 62.44 -13.68 -53.87
C GLY A 10 63.80 -14.22 -53.35
N PRO A 11 63.88 -15.32 -52.58
CA PRO A 11 62.80 -16.16 -52.02
C PRO A 11 62.98 -16.47 -50.50
N ALA A 12 62.16 -17.41 -50.01
CA ALA A 12 62.41 -18.31 -48.86
C ALA A 12 62.32 -17.79 -47.40
N ALA A 13 61.66 -18.65 -46.59
CA ALA A 13 61.89 -19.01 -45.19
C ALA A 13 62.15 -17.94 -44.09
N GLY A 14 61.36 -18.04 -43.02
CA GLY A 14 61.64 -17.42 -41.72
C GLY A 14 60.44 -17.44 -40.78
N GLU A 15 60.42 -18.36 -39.80
CA GLU A 15 59.78 -18.07 -38.51
C GLU A 15 60.59 -16.96 -37.80
N PRO A 16 59.93 -16.16 -36.96
CA PRO A 16 60.51 -16.00 -35.62
C PRO A 16 59.48 -16.06 -34.48
N GLU A 17 59.99 -16.55 -33.35
CA GLU A 17 59.45 -16.45 -31.99
C GLU A 17 59.49 -15.00 -31.46
N VAL A 18 59.05 -14.80 -30.21
CA VAL A 18 59.18 -13.59 -29.34
C VAL A 18 58.10 -12.52 -29.61
N ARG A 19 57.24 -12.14 -28.65
CA ARG A 19 57.62 -11.50 -27.38
C ARG A 19 56.51 -11.56 -26.32
N ALA A 20 56.89 -11.60 -25.04
CA ALA A 20 56.00 -11.31 -23.91
C ALA A 20 55.97 -9.79 -23.65
N ASP A 21 54.80 -9.26 -23.29
CA ASP A 21 54.63 -7.91 -22.77
C ASP A 21 53.50 -7.90 -21.71
N GLU A 22 53.51 -6.89 -20.84
CA GLU A 22 52.83 -6.93 -19.52
C GLU A 22 51.33 -6.58 -19.58
N PRO A 23 50.50 -7.06 -18.63
CA PRO A 23 49.17 -6.50 -18.40
C PRO A 23 49.27 -5.21 -17.57
N GLU A 24 49.05 -4.05 -18.20
CA GLU A 24 48.95 -2.78 -17.49
C GLU A 24 47.83 -2.79 -16.43
N THR A 25 48.16 -2.29 -15.25
CA THR A 25 47.22 -2.05 -14.14
C THR A 25 46.81 -0.58 -14.14
N PRO A 26 45.52 -0.27 -14.02
CA PRO A 26 45.08 0.94 -13.31
C PRO A 26 44.67 0.60 -11.87
N ALA A 27 45.32 1.26 -10.92
CA ALA A 27 44.95 1.25 -9.50
C ALA A 27 44.06 2.47 -9.18
N GLU A 28 43.42 2.42 -8.00
CA GLU A 28 42.59 3.49 -7.41
C GLU A 28 41.31 3.83 -8.22
N GLU A 29 40.18 4.16 -7.59
CA GLU A 29 40.03 4.98 -6.38
C GLU A 29 39.09 4.33 -5.36
N ALA A 30 39.52 4.24 -4.10
CA ALA A 30 38.66 3.86 -2.99
C ALA A 30 37.90 5.09 -2.48
N SER A 31 36.60 4.95 -2.23
CA SER A 31 35.81 5.96 -1.51
C SER A 31 35.06 5.31 -0.36
N GLU A 32 35.70 5.32 0.81
CA GLU A 32 34.99 5.24 2.09
C GLU A 32 34.04 6.45 2.24
N PRO A 33 32.94 6.28 2.97
CA PRO A 33 32.53 7.34 3.88
C PRO A 33 32.53 6.83 5.33
N GLU A 34 33.14 7.65 6.20
CA GLU A 34 33.14 7.47 7.65
C GLU A 34 31.72 7.46 8.27
N PRO A 35 31.54 6.85 9.46
CA PRO A 35 30.24 6.76 10.12
C PRO A 35 29.81 8.11 10.72
N SER A 36 28.58 8.53 10.47
CA SER A 36 27.98 9.72 11.09
C SER A 36 26.55 9.47 11.55
N ALA A 37 26.18 10.09 12.68
CA ALA A 37 24.90 10.03 13.42
C ALA A 37 24.47 8.60 13.84
N GLY A 38 24.59 8.17 15.10
CA GLY A 38 24.39 8.90 16.36
C GLY A 38 22.93 8.84 16.81
N HIS A 39 22.68 8.27 18.00
CA HIS A 39 21.40 8.25 18.75
C HIS A 39 20.19 7.56 18.07
N ALA A 40 19.39 6.71 18.75
CA ALA A 40 19.48 6.21 20.12
C ALA A 40 18.71 4.88 20.26
N ALA A 41 19.13 4.04 21.22
CA ALA A 41 18.21 3.18 21.97
C ALA A 41 17.45 4.07 22.99
N GLU A 42 16.33 3.73 23.62
CA GLU A 42 15.71 2.42 23.85
C GLU A 42 14.22 2.64 24.24
N THR A 43 13.36 1.66 24.01
CA THR A 43 12.02 1.49 24.67
C THR A 43 12.28 1.13 26.17
N PRO A 44 11.36 1.27 27.18
CA PRO A 44 9.90 1.19 27.07
C PRO A 44 9.01 2.02 28.08
N GLU A 45 7.69 1.80 27.99
CA GLU A 45 6.65 1.97 29.03
C GLU A 45 6.93 1.11 30.31
N PRO A 46 6.20 1.18 31.48
CA PRO A 46 4.76 1.52 31.61
C PRO A 46 4.21 2.11 32.96
N ALA A 47 2.87 2.29 32.97
CA ALA A 47 1.89 2.07 34.06
C ALA A 47 1.72 3.02 35.28
N GLY A 48 0.45 3.40 35.49
CA GLY A 48 -0.21 3.65 36.80
C GLY A 48 -0.25 5.10 37.30
N GLU A 49 -1.29 5.59 37.99
CA GLU A 49 -2.61 5.02 38.34
C GLU A 49 -3.58 6.18 38.75
N GLU A 50 -4.90 5.93 38.66
CA GLU A 50 -6.05 6.54 39.39
C GLU A 50 -6.32 8.07 39.51
N ALA A 51 -7.59 8.40 39.20
CA ALA A 51 -8.52 9.33 39.90
C ALA A 51 -8.18 10.86 40.00
N ALA A 52 -9.13 11.80 40.07
CA ALA A 52 -10.58 11.72 40.27
C ALA A 52 -11.34 12.91 39.60
N GLU A 53 -12.67 12.77 39.54
CA GLU A 53 -13.71 13.83 39.72
C GLU A 53 -13.58 15.21 39.02
N ASP A 54 -14.44 15.39 38.00
CA ASP A 54 -15.17 16.62 37.63
C ASP A 54 -16.15 17.04 38.79
N PRO A 55 -16.78 18.24 38.86
CA PRO A 55 -16.68 19.47 38.06
C PRO A 55 -16.51 20.79 38.86
N GLU A 56 -16.27 21.93 38.19
CA GLU A 56 -16.79 23.24 38.65
C GLU A 56 -17.13 24.22 37.49
N PRO A 57 -18.35 24.80 37.48
CA PRO A 57 -18.70 25.99 36.70
C PRO A 57 -18.94 27.23 37.58
N SER A 58 -18.45 28.41 37.17
CA SER A 58 -18.74 29.70 37.84
C SER A 58 -18.29 30.92 37.02
N PRO A 59 -18.74 32.15 37.32
CA PRO A 59 -20.12 32.51 37.66
C PRO A 59 -20.57 33.86 37.01
N SER A 60 -21.84 34.23 37.16
CA SER A 60 -22.26 35.64 37.25
C SER A 60 -23.61 35.77 37.98
N GLU A 61 -23.48 36.10 39.27
CA GLU A 61 -24.24 37.06 40.08
C GLU A 61 -25.36 37.89 39.37
N LYS A 62 -26.47 38.29 40.02
CA LYS A 62 -26.86 38.26 41.46
C LYS A 62 -28.35 38.59 41.67
N GLU A 63 -28.82 38.35 42.91
CA GLU A 63 -29.96 39.02 43.58
C GLU A 63 -31.41 38.75 43.06
N THR A 64 -32.45 38.67 43.89
CA THR A 64 -32.56 38.75 45.37
C THR A 64 -33.87 38.11 45.86
N ALA A 65 -33.95 37.85 47.18
CA ALA A 65 -35.15 37.59 48.00
C ALA A 65 -35.58 36.14 48.28
N GLU A 66 -35.72 35.92 49.59
CA GLU A 66 -35.95 34.70 50.35
C GLU A 66 -37.34 34.04 50.20
N ALA A 67 -37.39 32.83 50.78
CA ALA A 67 -38.53 31.95 51.01
C ALA A 67 -39.58 32.55 52.01
N PRO A 68 -40.66 31.83 52.42
CA PRO A 68 -41.05 30.45 52.09
C PRO A 68 -42.54 30.26 51.74
N THR A 69 -42.91 29.05 51.31
CA THR A 69 -44.28 28.52 51.40
C THR A 69 -44.25 26.99 51.36
N ALA A 70 -45.16 26.22 51.98
CA ALA A 70 -46.36 26.64 52.71
C ALA A 70 -46.67 25.72 53.90
N GLY A 71 -47.03 26.32 55.04
CA GLY A 71 -47.91 25.69 56.00
C GLY A 71 -49.37 25.84 55.56
N ARG A 72 -49.95 24.75 55.03
CA ARG A 72 -51.36 24.32 55.16
C ARG A 72 -52.47 25.40 55.28
N SER A 73 -53.41 25.36 54.33
CA SER A 73 -54.87 25.19 54.57
C SER A 73 -55.80 26.13 53.78
N ALA A 74 -56.69 25.47 53.02
CA ALA A 74 -58.11 25.78 52.81
C ALA A 74 -58.59 27.16 52.28
N LYS A 75 -59.41 27.06 51.21
CA LYS A 75 -60.68 27.79 51.00
C LYS A 75 -60.51 29.27 50.57
N ASP A 76 -61.21 29.81 49.57
CA ASP A 76 -62.51 29.44 48.96
C ASP A 76 -62.52 29.50 47.42
N ALA A 77 -63.69 29.27 46.81
CA ALA A 77 -63.88 29.11 45.37
C ALA A 77 -63.49 30.31 44.48
N ALA A 78 -62.80 30.00 43.37
CA ALA A 78 -62.92 30.73 42.11
C ALA A 78 -62.71 29.78 40.91
N ASP A 79 -63.64 29.86 39.97
CA ASP A 79 -63.67 29.30 38.61
C ASP A 79 -62.42 28.54 38.10
N ARG A 80 -62.56 27.22 37.87
CA ARG A 80 -61.59 26.45 37.07
C ARG A 80 -61.97 26.57 35.59
N PRO A 81 -61.25 27.34 34.75
CA PRO A 81 -61.43 27.26 33.30
C PRO A 81 -61.05 25.85 32.82
N ARG A 82 -62.09 25.07 32.52
CA ARG A 82 -61.98 23.68 32.06
C ARG A 82 -61.15 23.64 30.77
N ASN A 83 -59.98 23.02 30.86
CA ASN A 83 -59.17 22.46 29.77
C ASN A 83 -59.27 23.21 28.41
N ARG A 84 -58.54 24.31 28.24
CA ARG A 84 -58.39 24.99 26.94
C ARG A 84 -57.14 24.53 26.16
N LEU A 85 -56.83 23.24 26.16
CA LEU A 85 -56.10 22.64 25.04
C LEU A 85 -57.03 22.59 23.80
N SER A 86 -57.28 23.75 23.19
CA SER A 86 -58.00 23.84 21.93
C SER A 86 -57.80 25.16 21.20
N ARG A 87 -57.30 25.05 19.96
CA ARG A 87 -57.31 26.06 18.89
C ARG A 87 -56.38 27.26 19.03
N ASP A 88 -55.20 27.12 19.65
CA ASP A 88 -54.12 28.06 19.36
C ASP A 88 -53.46 27.69 18.00
N PRO A 89 -53.50 28.56 16.96
CA PRO A 89 -52.90 28.25 15.67
C PRO A 89 -51.38 28.09 15.77
N LEU A 90 -50.71 28.78 16.69
CA LEU A 90 -49.27 28.60 16.92
C LEU A 90 -48.93 27.17 17.36
N ILE A 91 -49.69 26.58 18.30
CA ILE A 91 -49.44 25.21 18.77
C ILE A 91 -49.62 24.21 17.64
N ARG A 92 -50.58 24.44 16.73
CA ARG A 92 -50.79 23.60 15.53
C ARG A 92 -49.65 23.73 14.53
N VAL A 93 -49.18 24.95 14.26
CA VAL A 93 -48.03 25.19 13.37
C VAL A 93 -46.76 24.58 13.96
N ALA A 94 -46.48 24.80 15.25
CA ALA A 94 -45.34 24.21 15.95
C ALA A 94 -45.38 22.68 15.88
N SER A 95 -46.54 22.06 16.18
CA SER A 95 -46.71 20.61 16.11
C SER A 95 -46.49 20.06 14.69
N LEU A 96 -46.99 20.77 13.66
CA LEU A 96 -46.77 20.41 12.26
C LEU A 96 -45.28 20.51 11.88
N VAL A 97 -44.61 21.59 12.28
CA VAL A 97 -43.16 21.77 12.06
C VAL A 97 -42.35 20.67 12.75
N THR A 98 -42.68 20.31 14.00
CA THR A 98 -42.03 19.20 14.71
C THR A 98 -42.25 17.86 14.02
N LEU A 99 -43.46 17.57 13.52
CA LEU A 99 -43.74 16.34 12.77
C LEU A 99 -42.98 16.28 11.44
N VAL A 100 -42.91 17.40 10.70
CA VAL A 100 -42.12 17.49 9.45
C VAL A 100 -40.62 17.33 9.75
N ALA A 101 -40.11 17.97 10.79
CA ALA A 101 -38.71 17.84 11.22
C ALA A 101 -38.38 16.40 11.67
N ALA A 102 -39.26 15.75 12.43
CA ALA A 102 -39.09 14.35 12.83
C ALA A 102 -39.14 13.40 11.61
N GLY A 103 -40.04 13.63 10.66
CA GLY A 103 -40.08 12.87 9.40
C GLY A 103 -38.82 13.06 8.55
N ALA A 104 -38.32 14.29 8.44
CA ALA A 104 -37.07 14.61 7.75
C ALA A 104 -35.84 13.99 8.44
N ALA A 105 -35.79 13.99 9.78
CA ALA A 105 -34.73 13.35 10.56
C ALA A 105 -34.76 11.82 10.41
N ALA A 106 -35.95 11.20 10.47
CA ALA A 106 -36.11 9.76 10.26
C ALA A 106 -35.72 9.36 8.83
N TRP A 107 -36.13 10.13 7.81
CA TRP A 107 -35.74 9.90 6.42
C TRP A 107 -34.24 10.07 6.21
N SER A 108 -33.64 11.13 6.76
CA SER A 108 -32.20 11.39 6.65
C SER A 108 -31.40 10.27 7.34
N GLY A 109 -31.78 9.90 8.56
CA GLY A 109 -31.16 8.79 9.30
C GLY A 109 -31.29 7.45 8.56
N TRP A 110 -32.45 7.15 7.99
CA TRP A 110 -32.64 5.96 7.15
C TRP A 110 -31.74 6.00 5.91
N SER A 111 -31.74 7.11 5.16
CA SER A 111 -30.93 7.25 3.94
C SER A 111 -29.43 7.12 4.24
N TYR A 112 -28.96 7.70 5.35
CA TYR A 112 -27.58 7.60 5.80
C TYR A 112 -27.24 6.16 6.18
N HIS A 113 -28.10 5.48 6.95
CA HIS A 113 -27.91 4.08 7.31
C HIS A 113 -27.86 3.16 6.07
N THR A 114 -28.76 3.35 5.10
CA THR A 114 -28.76 2.56 3.85
C THR A 114 -27.56 2.84 2.95
N ALA A 115 -27.04 4.07 2.94
CA ALA A 115 -25.84 4.42 2.16
C ALA A 115 -24.53 3.98 2.85
N SER A 116 -24.53 3.83 4.18
CA SER A 116 -23.32 3.54 4.95
C SER A 116 -23.10 2.06 5.23
N GLY A 117 -24.17 1.27 5.33
CA GLY A 117 -24.16 -0.05 5.97
C GLY A 117 -23.26 -1.11 5.32
N ASP A 118 -23.54 -1.49 4.07
CA ASP A 118 -23.00 -2.73 3.49
C ASP A 118 -21.95 -2.49 2.38
N ASP A 119 -22.23 -1.61 1.42
CA ASP A 119 -21.34 -1.35 0.27
C ASP A 119 -19.97 -0.79 0.69
N SER A 120 -19.94 0.03 1.75
CA SER A 120 -18.69 0.60 2.28
C SER A 120 -17.77 -0.47 2.88
N MET A 121 -18.35 -1.41 3.63
CA MET A 121 -17.65 -2.53 4.27
C MET A 121 -17.21 -3.56 3.24
N ALA A 122 -18.08 -3.88 2.26
CA ALA A 122 -17.74 -4.77 1.15
C ALA A 122 -16.58 -4.20 0.30
N TYR A 123 -16.57 -2.89 0.03
CA TYR A 123 -15.49 -2.24 -0.69
C TYR A 123 -14.16 -2.23 0.10
N ALA A 124 -14.20 -1.94 1.41
CA ALA A 124 -13.02 -2.02 2.26
C ALA A 124 -12.44 -3.44 2.31
N ALA A 125 -13.28 -4.46 2.49
CA ALA A 125 -12.85 -5.86 2.51
C ALA A 125 -12.24 -6.31 1.16
N GLU A 126 -12.82 -5.90 0.02
CA GLU A 126 -12.24 -6.20 -1.30
C GLU A 126 -10.92 -5.45 -1.52
N ARG A 127 -10.78 -4.20 -1.05
CA ARG A 127 -9.51 -3.46 -1.10
C ARG A 127 -8.40 -4.20 -0.36
N ASP A 128 -8.65 -4.63 0.87
CA ASP A 128 -7.65 -5.31 1.69
C ASP A 128 -7.30 -6.69 1.11
N ARG A 129 -8.30 -7.39 0.56
CA ARG A 129 -8.10 -8.65 -0.18
C ARG A 129 -7.22 -8.45 -1.42
N VAL A 130 -7.51 -7.44 -2.25
CA VAL A 130 -6.73 -7.15 -3.46
C VAL A 130 -5.31 -6.73 -3.12
N LEU A 131 -5.12 -5.96 -2.04
CA LEU A 131 -3.79 -5.60 -1.55
C LEU A 131 -2.99 -6.83 -1.08
N ALA A 132 -3.62 -7.75 -0.35
CA ALA A 132 -2.98 -9.00 0.08
C ALA A 132 -2.58 -9.90 -1.11
N VAL A 133 -3.47 -10.05 -2.10
CA VAL A 133 -3.15 -10.78 -3.35
C VAL A 133 -1.99 -10.11 -4.09
N ALA A 134 -2.04 -8.79 -4.28
CA ALA A 134 -0.99 -8.04 -4.95
C ALA A 134 0.38 -8.21 -4.27
N GLY A 135 0.43 -8.13 -2.94
CA GLY A 135 1.65 -8.38 -2.17
C GLY A 135 2.19 -9.80 -2.38
N GLN A 136 1.33 -10.81 -2.37
CA GLN A 136 1.72 -12.20 -2.60
C GLN A 136 2.24 -12.44 -4.03
N GLU A 137 1.59 -11.88 -5.05
CA GLU A 137 2.01 -12.05 -6.45
C GLU A 137 3.34 -11.31 -6.75
N ILE A 138 3.56 -10.14 -6.16
CA ILE A 138 4.84 -9.45 -6.21
C ILE A 138 5.95 -10.27 -5.54
N VAL A 139 5.67 -10.91 -4.39
CA VAL A 139 6.63 -11.83 -3.73
C VAL A 139 6.90 -13.06 -4.60
N ASN A 140 5.86 -13.65 -5.18
CA ASN A 140 5.97 -14.80 -6.08
C ASN A 140 6.91 -14.50 -7.25
N LEU A 141 6.65 -13.41 -8.00
CA LEU A 141 7.43 -13.01 -9.18
C LEU A 141 8.88 -12.58 -8.89
N ASN A 142 9.25 -12.39 -7.62
CA ASN A 142 10.61 -12.06 -7.21
C ASN A 142 11.31 -13.20 -6.42
N THR A 143 10.63 -14.35 -6.24
CA THR A 143 11.15 -15.52 -5.52
C THR A 143 11.37 -16.70 -6.48
N LEU A 144 12.58 -17.25 -6.53
CA LEU A 144 12.93 -18.39 -7.39
C LEU A 144 14.14 -19.15 -6.84
N ASP A 145 14.07 -20.47 -6.78
CA ASP A 145 15.13 -21.37 -6.30
C ASP A 145 15.69 -22.21 -7.44
N HIS A 146 17.01 -22.19 -7.66
CA HIS A 146 17.67 -22.96 -8.73
C HIS A 146 17.46 -24.49 -8.64
N ARG A 147 17.07 -25.00 -7.47
CA ARG A 147 16.76 -26.42 -7.22
C ARG A 147 15.34 -26.80 -7.63
N GLN A 148 14.42 -25.83 -7.68
CA GLN A 148 12.98 -26.02 -7.89
C GLN A 148 12.42 -25.08 -8.97
N VAL A 149 13.24 -24.75 -9.97
CA VAL A 149 12.94 -23.75 -11.01
C VAL A 149 11.61 -24.01 -11.71
N ASP A 150 11.27 -25.26 -12.03
CA ASP A 150 10.00 -25.55 -12.72
C ASP A 150 8.76 -25.19 -11.92
N ALA A 151 8.80 -25.43 -10.60
CA ALA A 151 7.72 -25.09 -9.68
C ALA A 151 7.65 -23.57 -9.50
N GLY A 152 8.79 -22.91 -9.26
CA GLY A 152 8.85 -21.44 -9.15
C GLY A 152 8.34 -20.73 -10.41
N LEU A 153 8.79 -21.15 -11.60
CA LEU A 153 8.32 -20.58 -12.87
C LEU A 153 6.85 -20.92 -13.17
N LYS A 154 6.29 -22.00 -12.60
CA LYS A 154 4.83 -22.22 -12.63
C LYS A 154 4.10 -21.25 -11.69
N VAL A 155 4.59 -21.04 -10.47
CA VAL A 155 4.03 -20.06 -9.54
C VAL A 155 4.05 -18.65 -10.15
N TRP A 156 5.11 -18.27 -10.86
CA TRP A 156 5.19 -17.00 -11.60
C TRP A 156 4.07 -16.89 -12.66
N GLN A 157 3.92 -17.93 -13.47
CA GLN A 157 2.88 -18.01 -14.51
C GLN A 157 1.45 -17.98 -13.92
N ASP A 158 1.23 -18.65 -12.79
CA ASP A 158 -0.07 -18.67 -12.11
C ASP A 158 -0.42 -17.32 -11.45
N SER A 159 0.60 -16.52 -11.08
CA SER A 159 0.49 -15.18 -10.46
C SER A 159 0.38 -14.02 -11.47
N ALA A 160 0.20 -14.33 -12.76
CA ALA A 160 0.21 -13.35 -13.83
C ALA A 160 -0.94 -13.56 -14.81
N THR A 161 -1.30 -12.49 -15.52
CA THR A 161 -2.29 -12.51 -16.60
C THR A 161 -1.88 -11.57 -17.73
N ALA A 162 -2.60 -11.61 -18.85
CA ALA A 162 -2.40 -10.77 -20.02
C ALA A 162 -0.91 -10.70 -20.47
N GLN A 163 -0.40 -9.51 -20.77
CA GLN A 163 0.95 -9.31 -21.30
C GLN A 163 2.06 -9.83 -20.35
N LEU A 164 1.88 -9.72 -19.02
CA LEU A 164 2.87 -10.21 -18.06
C LEU A 164 2.99 -11.74 -18.10
N TYR A 165 1.86 -12.44 -18.24
CA TYR A 165 1.84 -13.90 -18.43
C TYR A 165 2.60 -14.30 -19.70
N ASP A 166 2.34 -13.62 -20.83
CA ASP A 166 3.00 -13.92 -22.10
C ASP A 166 4.51 -13.72 -22.01
N GLN A 167 4.97 -12.66 -21.35
CA GLN A 167 6.39 -12.39 -21.11
C GLN A 167 7.06 -13.49 -20.28
N ILE A 168 6.39 -13.99 -19.23
CA ILE A 168 6.88 -15.09 -18.38
C ILE A 168 6.99 -16.39 -19.20
N VAL A 169 5.97 -16.73 -19.98
CA VAL A 169 5.96 -17.94 -20.82
C VAL A 169 7.08 -17.89 -21.87
N GLN A 170 7.24 -16.77 -22.57
CA GLN A 170 8.30 -16.58 -23.57
C GLN A 170 9.71 -16.62 -22.96
N GLY A 171 9.90 -16.02 -21.78
CA GLY A 171 11.19 -15.98 -21.08
C GLY A 171 11.60 -17.30 -20.39
N ARG A 172 10.64 -18.20 -20.11
CA ARG A 172 10.79 -19.36 -19.21
C ARG A 172 12.03 -20.21 -19.47
N ALA A 173 12.27 -20.60 -20.73
CA ALA A 173 13.36 -21.51 -21.10
C ALA A 173 14.76 -20.89 -20.91
N ARG A 174 14.90 -19.61 -21.25
CA ARG A 174 16.15 -18.85 -21.07
C ARG A 174 16.45 -18.68 -19.58
N LEU A 175 15.48 -18.16 -18.83
CA LEU A 175 15.65 -17.90 -17.40
C LEU A 175 15.97 -19.17 -16.62
N ARG A 176 15.33 -20.31 -16.97
CA ARG A 176 15.66 -21.61 -16.38
C ARG A 176 17.14 -21.97 -16.53
N THR A 177 17.67 -21.79 -17.73
CA THR A 177 19.07 -22.10 -18.06
C THR A 177 20.03 -21.19 -17.30
N GLU A 178 19.73 -19.89 -17.24
CA GLU A 178 20.55 -18.89 -16.53
C GLU A 178 20.59 -19.15 -15.01
N VAL A 179 19.43 -19.36 -14.38
CA VAL A 179 19.32 -19.61 -12.93
C VAL A 179 19.97 -20.94 -12.52
N GLN A 180 19.81 -22.00 -13.32
CA GLN A 180 20.46 -23.29 -13.05
C GLN A 180 21.99 -23.22 -13.20
N LYS A 181 22.49 -22.47 -14.19
CA LYS A 181 23.92 -22.23 -14.39
C LYS A 181 24.53 -21.40 -13.26
N ALA A 182 23.86 -20.33 -12.84
CA ALA A 182 24.33 -19.43 -11.79
C ALA A 182 24.14 -19.98 -10.37
N ARG A 183 23.32 -21.03 -10.20
CA ARG A 183 22.94 -21.63 -8.91
C ARG A 183 22.43 -20.58 -7.91
N THR A 184 21.61 -19.66 -8.41
CA THR A 184 21.11 -18.52 -7.64
C THR A 184 19.74 -18.84 -7.05
N THR A 185 19.52 -18.43 -5.80
CA THR A 185 18.18 -18.39 -5.20
C THR A 185 17.84 -16.94 -4.87
N SER A 186 16.66 -16.48 -5.26
CA SER A 186 16.08 -15.22 -4.79
C SER A 186 14.88 -15.48 -3.89
N SER A 187 14.71 -14.64 -2.87
CA SER A 187 13.49 -14.54 -2.08
C SER A 187 13.08 -13.09 -1.94
N ALA A 188 11.78 -12.84 -1.82
CA ALA A 188 11.23 -11.49 -1.69
C ALA A 188 10.37 -11.35 -0.44
N LYS A 189 10.42 -10.16 0.16
CA LYS A 189 9.58 -9.76 1.30
C LYS A 189 9.04 -8.35 1.05
N ILE A 190 7.72 -8.18 1.14
CA ILE A 190 7.10 -6.85 1.18
C ILE A 190 7.56 -6.13 2.45
N LEU A 191 8.05 -4.90 2.28
CA LEU A 191 8.32 -3.96 3.37
C LEU A 191 7.10 -3.07 3.60
N GLU A 192 6.52 -2.57 2.51
CA GLU A 192 5.36 -1.70 2.49
C GLU A 192 4.61 -1.88 1.16
N SER A 193 3.28 -1.77 1.16
CA SER A 193 2.48 -1.80 -0.06
C SER A 193 1.14 -1.10 0.11
N GLY A 194 0.63 -0.49 -0.95
CA GLY A 194 -0.70 0.11 -0.97
C GLY A 194 -1.32 0.09 -2.37
N LEU A 195 -2.65 0.01 -2.43
CA LEU A 195 -3.38 0.22 -3.69
C LEU A 195 -3.49 1.72 -3.97
N THR A 196 -3.11 2.12 -5.18
CA THR A 196 -3.29 3.48 -5.70
C THR A 196 -4.62 3.64 -6.44
N GLU A 197 -5.20 2.53 -6.91
CA GLU A 197 -6.48 2.51 -7.63
C GLU A 197 -7.18 1.16 -7.39
N LEU A 198 -8.52 1.18 -7.30
CA LEU A 198 -9.37 -0.02 -7.28
C LEU A 198 -10.70 0.28 -7.96
N ASP A 199 -10.96 -0.39 -9.08
CA ASP A 199 -12.28 -0.49 -9.71
C ASP A 199 -12.73 -1.96 -9.68
N SER A 200 -13.52 -2.29 -8.65
CA SER A 200 -14.09 -3.63 -8.46
C SER A 200 -15.14 -4.00 -9.51
N ARG A 201 -15.70 -3.02 -10.25
CA ARG A 201 -16.70 -3.23 -11.31
C ARG A 201 -16.04 -3.53 -12.65
N ALA A 202 -15.00 -2.79 -13.01
CA ALA A 202 -14.17 -3.07 -14.18
C ALA A 202 -13.18 -4.23 -13.95
N GLY A 203 -13.00 -4.66 -12.70
CA GLY A 203 -12.05 -5.72 -12.34
C GLY A 203 -10.60 -5.27 -12.54
N LYS A 204 -10.27 -4.02 -12.18
CA LYS A 204 -8.94 -3.44 -12.28
C LYS A 204 -8.47 -2.87 -10.94
N ALA A 205 -7.18 -2.95 -10.67
CA ALA A 205 -6.55 -2.27 -9.54
C ALA A 205 -5.10 -1.91 -9.89
N ALA A 206 -4.54 -0.93 -9.18
CA ALA A 206 -3.14 -0.56 -9.28
C ALA A 206 -2.50 -0.56 -7.88
N VAL A 207 -1.27 -1.05 -7.80
CA VAL A 207 -0.52 -1.25 -6.54
C VAL A 207 0.86 -0.62 -6.65
N ILE A 208 1.34 -0.07 -5.52
CA ILE A 208 2.75 0.24 -5.30
C ILE A 208 3.27 -0.58 -4.13
N ALA A 209 4.53 -1.03 -4.20
CA ALA A 209 5.16 -1.79 -3.13
C ALA A 209 6.67 -1.52 -3.02
N ALA A 210 7.16 -1.38 -1.79
CA ALA A 210 8.57 -1.48 -1.45
C ALA A 210 8.88 -2.93 -1.04
N VAL A 211 9.88 -3.54 -1.69
CA VAL A 211 10.17 -4.96 -1.59
C VAL A 211 11.66 -5.15 -1.35
N ARG A 212 12.00 -5.91 -0.30
CA ARG A 212 13.36 -6.43 -0.12
C ARG A 212 13.49 -7.73 -0.89
N ILE A 213 14.49 -7.84 -1.74
CA ILE A 213 14.86 -9.05 -2.44
C ILE A 213 16.22 -9.49 -1.90
N THR A 214 16.28 -10.69 -1.35
CA THR A 214 17.52 -11.33 -0.91
C THR A 214 17.96 -12.30 -1.99
N ILE A 215 19.18 -12.15 -2.50
CA ILE A 215 19.77 -13.01 -3.53
C ILE A 215 20.96 -13.76 -2.94
N THR A 216 20.96 -15.09 -3.05
CA THR A 216 22.05 -15.95 -2.62
C THR A 216 22.66 -16.65 -3.84
N GLY A 217 23.95 -16.43 -4.07
CA GLY A 217 24.70 -17.04 -5.15
C GLY A 217 25.30 -18.41 -4.79
N ALA A 218 26.09 -18.97 -5.71
CA ALA A 218 26.78 -20.25 -5.52
C ALA A 218 27.80 -20.26 -4.36
N ASP A 219 28.23 -19.09 -3.88
CA ASP A 219 29.11 -18.91 -2.72
C ASP A 219 28.34 -18.88 -1.38
N GLY A 220 27.01 -18.99 -1.41
CA GLY A 220 26.16 -19.07 -0.22
C GLY A 220 25.95 -17.76 0.54
N ARG A 221 26.52 -16.63 0.08
CA ARG A 221 26.38 -15.34 0.76
C ARG A 221 25.11 -14.62 0.28
N PRO A 222 24.19 -14.25 1.19
CA PRO A 222 22.99 -13.48 0.83
C PRO A 222 23.34 -12.00 0.64
N VAL A 223 22.73 -11.38 -0.37
CA VAL A 223 22.80 -9.94 -0.65
C VAL A 223 21.37 -9.38 -0.71
N ASP A 224 21.08 -8.42 0.16
CA ASP A 224 19.79 -7.72 0.20
C ASP A 224 19.77 -6.51 -0.76
N ASN A 225 18.70 -6.36 -1.52
CA ASN A 225 18.43 -5.19 -2.35
C ASN A 225 16.97 -4.74 -2.18
N THR A 226 16.74 -3.45 -1.89
CA THR A 226 15.38 -2.90 -1.75
C THR A 226 14.95 -2.22 -3.05
N ARG A 227 13.86 -2.69 -3.64
CA ARG A 227 13.32 -2.19 -4.92
C ARG A 227 11.89 -1.69 -4.71
N ARG A 228 11.49 -0.68 -5.48
CA ARG A 228 10.10 -0.18 -5.52
C ARG A 228 9.44 -0.63 -6.81
N PHE A 229 8.25 -1.19 -6.69
CA PHE A 229 7.45 -1.69 -7.80
C PHE A 229 6.15 -0.90 -7.94
N ALA A 230 5.71 -0.74 -9.18
CA ALA A 230 4.35 -0.36 -9.53
C ALA A 230 3.76 -1.50 -10.38
N GLY A 231 2.54 -1.91 -10.06
CA GLY A 231 1.86 -3.02 -10.73
C GLY A 231 0.40 -2.69 -11.03
N GLN A 232 -0.17 -3.41 -12.00
CA GLN A 232 -1.60 -3.43 -12.26
C GLN A 232 -2.12 -4.85 -12.11
N LEU A 233 -3.30 -4.97 -11.52
CA LEU A 233 -4.02 -6.23 -11.37
C LEU A 233 -5.27 -6.22 -12.24
N THR A 234 -5.63 -7.39 -12.74
CA THR A 234 -6.88 -7.63 -13.45
C THR A 234 -7.58 -8.84 -12.84
N ARG A 235 -8.89 -8.72 -12.63
CA ARG A 235 -9.72 -9.80 -12.09
C ARG A 235 -9.95 -10.86 -13.17
N THR A 236 -9.58 -12.09 -12.86
CA THR A 236 -9.78 -13.28 -13.68
C THR A 236 -10.80 -14.22 -13.01
N PRO A 237 -11.28 -15.28 -13.70
CA PRO A 237 -12.13 -16.30 -13.07
C PRO A 237 -11.50 -16.96 -11.83
N ASP A 238 -10.17 -17.08 -11.79
CA ASP A 238 -9.43 -17.67 -10.67
C ASP A 238 -9.22 -16.70 -9.50
N GLY A 239 -9.54 -15.40 -9.69
CA GLY A 239 -9.21 -14.32 -8.77
C GLY A 239 -8.41 -13.19 -9.43
N TRP A 240 -7.95 -12.25 -8.62
CA TRP A 240 -7.09 -11.16 -9.07
C TRP A 240 -5.70 -11.66 -9.44
N LYS A 241 -5.15 -11.18 -10.57
CA LYS A 241 -3.78 -11.48 -11.01
C LYS A 241 -3.06 -10.25 -11.55
N LEU A 242 -1.75 -10.15 -11.38
CA LEU A 242 -0.92 -9.09 -11.97
C LEU A 242 -0.97 -9.16 -13.51
N SER A 243 -1.48 -8.11 -14.14
CA SER A 243 -1.47 -7.92 -15.59
C SER A 243 -0.24 -7.15 -16.07
N ALA A 244 0.39 -6.38 -15.18
CA ALA A 244 1.67 -5.70 -15.39
C ALA A 244 2.42 -5.52 -14.06
N LEU A 245 3.76 -5.61 -14.10
CA LEU A 245 4.63 -5.27 -12.97
C LEU A 245 5.91 -4.61 -13.51
N GLY A 246 6.27 -3.45 -12.95
CA GLY A 246 7.46 -2.70 -13.33
C GLY A 246 8.07 -1.98 -12.14
N GLN A 247 9.21 -1.31 -12.35
CA GLN A 247 9.78 -0.43 -11.32
C GLN A 247 8.87 0.79 -11.14
N ALA A 248 8.64 1.19 -9.89
CA ALA A 248 7.88 2.41 -9.61
C ALA A 248 8.67 3.63 -10.13
N PRO A 249 8.00 4.65 -10.71
CA PRO A 249 8.66 5.88 -11.10
C PRO A 249 9.37 6.53 -9.90
N THR A 250 10.69 6.68 -10.00
CA THR A 250 11.45 7.56 -9.11
C THR A 250 11.30 8.98 -9.65
N GLY A 251 10.60 9.84 -8.93
CA GLY A 251 10.51 11.25 -9.29
C GLY A 251 11.91 11.87 -9.33
N THR A 252 12.32 12.37 -10.50
CA THR A 252 13.40 13.34 -10.58
C THR A 252 12.89 14.67 -10.02
N PRO A 253 13.68 15.37 -9.18
CA PRO A 253 13.31 16.69 -8.65
C PRO A 253 13.23 17.75 -9.75
#